data_AF-A0A7K3GYU7-F1
#
_entry.id   AF-A0A7K3GYU7-F1
#
_cell.length_a   1.000
_cell.length_b   1.000
_cell.length_c   1.000
_cell.angle_alpha   90.00
_cell.angle_beta   90.00
_cell.angle_gamma   90.00
#
_symmetry.space_group_name_H-M   'P 1'
#
loop_
_entity.id
_entity.type
_entity.pdbx_description
1 polymer ?
#
loop_
_entity_poly.entity_id
_entity_poly.type
_entity_poly.pdbx_seq_one_letter_code
_entity_poly.pdbx_strand_id
1 'polypeptide(L)'
;RVARRLDDPALLAFALNGVFMQSCTRAGLAPRRDAVGAELVALGTRHGLVNHTVLGHLIRLQARSALADLTAADEQATAVDRLAARHDRPLVAVFTDWYRALRLAATGSPYDTAAAAYRAAAARLDGAGMPGLERGLLPLALLGLRLAHGRAAEVDPGADWGPYRPWAEPFALLSDGRAAEARTALAALTEPPPDLLYEALCCAEAALALRLGDRAALERTHARLLPASGELAGAGSGLLTFGPVDDWLAAIRRALGTGGSA
;
A
#
# COMPACT_ATOMS: atom_id res chain seq x y z
N ARG A 1 10.95 -19.16 16.17
CA ARG A 1 12.11 -19.85 16.80
C ARG A 1 11.76 -21.30 17.18
N VAL A 2 10.63 -21.57 17.83
CA VAL A 2 10.21 -22.95 18.18
C VAL A 2 10.01 -23.82 16.94
N ALA A 3 9.23 -23.37 15.94
CA ALA A 3 8.98 -24.14 14.71
C ALA A 3 10.25 -24.55 13.94
N ARG A 4 11.27 -23.68 13.88
CA ARG A 4 12.56 -23.99 13.21
C ARG A 4 13.36 -25.12 13.88
N ARG A 5 13.03 -25.50 15.11
CA ARG A 5 13.70 -26.59 15.85
C ARG A 5 12.94 -27.91 15.81
N LEU A 6 11.74 -27.92 15.23
CA LEU A 6 10.85 -29.08 15.19
C LEU A 6 10.96 -29.86 13.87
N ASP A 7 11.80 -29.40 12.93
CA ASP A 7 12.02 -29.99 11.59
C ASP A 7 10.73 -30.34 10.82
N ASP A 8 9.64 -29.62 11.11
CA ASP A 8 8.36 -29.71 10.42
C ASP A 8 8.20 -28.53 9.44
N PRO A 9 8.30 -28.77 8.11
CA PRO A 9 8.16 -27.73 7.09
C PRO A 9 6.78 -27.08 7.04
N ALA A 10 5.71 -27.83 7.31
CA ALA A 10 4.36 -27.28 7.26
C ALA A 10 4.12 -26.35 8.45
N LEU A 11 4.57 -26.74 9.64
CA LEU A 11 4.52 -25.90 10.84
C LEU A 11 5.37 -24.63 10.68
N LEU A 12 6.56 -24.75 10.09
CA LEU A 12 7.40 -23.58 9.83
C LEU A 12 6.73 -22.64 8.83
N ALA A 13 6.14 -23.15 7.76
CA ALA A 13 5.42 -22.34 6.78
C ALA A 13 4.22 -21.61 7.40
N PHE A 14 3.46 -22.30 8.26
CA PHE A 14 2.36 -21.69 9.02
C PHE A 14 2.85 -20.58 9.97
N ALA A 15 3.95 -20.83 10.68
CA ALA A 15 4.55 -19.82 11.57
C ALA A 15 5.04 -18.59 10.79
N LEU A 16 5.61 -18.78 9.59
CA LEU A 16 6.05 -17.69 8.72
C LEU A 16 4.86 -16.85 8.22
N ASN A 17 3.72 -17.46 7.91
CA ASN A 17 2.50 -16.73 7.61
C ASN A 17 2.07 -15.84 8.79
N GLY A 18 2.12 -16.35 10.02
CA GLY A 18 1.87 -15.54 11.23
C GLY A 18 2.85 -14.37 11.39
N VAL A 19 4.14 -14.58 11.08
CA VAL A 19 5.15 -13.50 11.09
C VAL A 19 4.84 -12.43 10.05
N PHE A 20 4.40 -12.82 8.85
CA PHE A 20 3.98 -11.90 7.80
C PHE A 20 2.78 -11.05 8.27
N MET A 21 1.73 -11.66 8.81
CA MET A 21 0.56 -10.93 9.32
C MET A 21 0.91 -9.91 10.42
N GLN A 22 2.00 -10.13 11.16
CA GLN A 22 2.51 -9.25 12.22
C GLN A 22 3.62 -8.30 11.74
N SER A 23 3.81 -8.16 10.43
CA SER A 23 4.83 -7.30 9.82
C SER A 23 4.26 -6.07 9.09
N CYS A 24 3.04 -5.69 9.46
CA CYS A 24 2.34 -4.48 9.00
C CYS A 24 2.05 -3.51 10.16
N THR A 25 2.71 -3.68 11.31
CA THR A 25 2.42 -2.92 12.54
C THR A 25 2.92 -1.48 12.54
N ARG A 26 3.81 -1.13 11.61
CA ARG A 26 4.33 0.22 11.36
C ARG A 26 4.93 0.30 9.97
N ALA A 27 5.21 1.52 9.52
CA ALA A 27 5.93 1.77 8.28
C ALA A 27 7.35 1.16 8.28
N GLY A 28 7.86 0.85 7.09
CA GLY A 28 9.27 0.49 6.89
C GLY A 28 9.59 -0.98 7.16
N LEU A 29 8.60 -1.86 7.04
CA LEU A 29 8.74 -3.29 7.29
C LEU A 29 8.84 -4.12 6.01
N ALA A 30 8.95 -3.49 4.84
CA ALA A 30 9.10 -4.20 3.57
C ALA A 30 10.31 -5.15 3.52
N PRO A 31 11.51 -4.79 4.04
CA PRO A 31 12.65 -5.72 4.05
C PRO A 31 12.37 -6.99 4.86
N ARG A 32 11.63 -6.87 5.98
CA ARG A 32 11.24 -8.02 6.80
C ARG A 32 10.24 -8.91 6.07
N ARG A 33 9.29 -8.31 5.36
CA ARG A 33 8.31 -9.06 4.53
C ARG A 33 9.02 -9.83 3.41
N ASP A 34 9.96 -9.21 2.70
CA ASP A 34 10.72 -9.90 1.64
C ASP A 34 11.50 -11.10 2.19
N ALA A 35 12.16 -10.95 3.35
CA ALA A 35 12.87 -12.06 3.99
C ALA A 35 11.95 -13.23 4.35
N VAL A 36 10.76 -12.95 4.89
CA VAL A 36 9.74 -13.98 5.18
C VAL A 36 9.26 -14.66 3.91
N GLY A 37 8.98 -13.88 2.86
CA GLY A 37 8.55 -14.41 1.57
C GLY A 37 9.62 -15.29 0.92
N ALA A 38 10.90 -14.91 1.02
CA ALA A 38 12.02 -15.72 0.51
C ALA A 38 12.14 -17.07 1.24
N GLU A 39 12.01 -17.07 2.57
CA GLU A 39 12.01 -18.32 3.36
C GLU A 39 10.81 -19.21 3.00
N LEU A 40 9.62 -18.63 2.80
CA LEU A 40 8.43 -19.37 2.35
C LEU A 40 8.60 -20.00 0.96
N VAL A 41 9.16 -19.27 -0.01
CA VAL A 41 9.43 -19.80 -1.36
C VAL A 41 10.42 -20.96 -1.29
N ALA A 42 11.52 -20.80 -0.55
CA ALA A 42 12.55 -21.83 -0.42
C ALA A 42 12.00 -23.10 0.25
N LEU A 43 11.27 -22.93 1.35
CA LEU A 43 10.65 -24.03 2.09
C LEU A 43 9.58 -24.74 1.27
N GLY A 44 8.69 -23.96 0.63
CA GLY A 44 7.61 -24.50 -0.17
C GLY A 44 8.11 -25.25 -1.41
N THR A 45 9.16 -24.75 -2.06
CA THR A 45 9.79 -25.43 -3.21
C THR A 45 10.45 -26.74 -2.79
N ARG A 46 11.20 -26.74 -1.68
CA ARG A 46 11.92 -27.92 -1.19
C ARG A 46 10.98 -29.06 -0.76
N HIS A 47 9.84 -28.71 -0.17
CA HIS A 47 8.92 -29.67 0.45
C HIS A 47 7.57 -29.83 -0.29
N GLY A 48 7.43 -29.27 -1.49
CA GLY A 48 6.22 -29.41 -2.31
C GLY A 48 4.98 -28.69 -1.74
N LEU A 49 5.16 -27.65 -0.91
CA LEU A 49 4.07 -26.91 -0.28
C LEU A 49 3.58 -25.77 -1.20
N VAL A 50 2.91 -26.11 -2.30
CA VAL A 50 2.52 -25.17 -3.38
C VAL A 50 1.83 -23.90 -2.86
N ASN A 51 0.90 -24.02 -1.90
CA ASN A 51 0.19 -22.85 -1.35
C ASN A 51 1.13 -21.85 -0.71
N HIS A 52 2.12 -22.35 0.02
CA HIS A 52 3.10 -21.54 0.71
C HIS A 52 4.13 -20.95 -0.28
N THR A 53 4.44 -21.66 -1.36
CA THR A 53 5.23 -21.10 -2.46
C THR A 53 4.52 -19.92 -3.12
N VAL A 54 3.22 -20.06 -3.44
CA VAL A 54 2.41 -18.96 -4.00
C VAL A 54 2.34 -17.77 -3.04
N LEU A 55 2.04 -18.02 -1.75
CA LEU A 55 2.03 -16.99 -0.73
C LEU A 55 3.39 -16.29 -0.62
N GLY A 56 4.49 -17.04 -0.59
CA GLY A 56 5.83 -16.50 -0.52
C GLY A 56 6.13 -15.55 -1.68
N HIS A 57 5.77 -15.93 -2.91
CA HIS A 57 5.95 -15.03 -4.05
C HIS A 57 5.05 -13.78 -4.00
N LEU A 58 3.80 -13.89 -3.55
CA LEU A 58 2.92 -12.72 -3.36
C LEU A 58 3.48 -11.75 -2.32
N ILE A 59 3.98 -12.26 -1.19
CA ILE A 59 4.63 -11.45 -0.16
C ILE A 59 5.87 -10.74 -0.72
N ARG A 60 6.67 -11.43 -1.53
CA ARG A 60 7.85 -10.82 -2.16
C ARG A 60 7.47 -9.80 -3.23
N LEU A 61 6.43 -10.06 -4.04
CA LEU A 61 5.90 -9.08 -5.00
C LEU A 61 5.55 -7.76 -4.29
N GLN A 62 4.81 -7.87 -3.19
CA GLN A 62 4.41 -6.77 -2.33
C GLN A 62 5.61 -6.03 -1.73
N ALA A 63 6.53 -6.77 -1.10
CA ALA A 63 7.70 -6.19 -0.45
C ALA A 63 8.65 -5.52 -1.45
N ARG A 64 8.90 -6.14 -2.61
CA ARG A 64 9.76 -5.58 -3.67
C ARG A 64 9.14 -4.34 -4.32
N SER A 65 7.81 -4.30 -4.42
CA SER A 65 7.09 -3.09 -4.84
C SER A 65 7.30 -1.93 -3.86
N ALA A 66 7.20 -2.17 -2.55
CA ALA A 66 7.52 -1.16 -1.54
C ALA A 66 8.98 -0.69 -1.62
N LEU A 67 9.92 -1.60 -1.85
CA LEU A 67 11.35 -1.28 -1.94
C LEU A 67 11.77 -0.62 -3.27
N ALA A 68 10.81 -0.25 -4.13
CA ALA A 68 11.05 0.24 -5.48
C ALA A 68 11.88 -0.70 -6.39
N ASP A 69 12.03 -1.97 -6.00
CA ASP A 69 12.71 -3.01 -6.80
C ASP A 69 11.70 -3.67 -7.74
N LEU A 70 11.24 -2.88 -8.72
CA LEU A 70 10.16 -3.28 -9.61
C LEU A 70 10.58 -4.42 -10.55
N THR A 71 11.87 -4.57 -10.83
CA THR A 71 12.40 -5.70 -11.61
C THR A 71 12.21 -7.01 -10.85
N ALA A 72 12.62 -7.08 -9.58
CA ALA A 72 12.41 -8.29 -8.79
C ALA A 72 10.91 -8.56 -8.54
N ALA A 73 10.10 -7.51 -8.41
CA ALA A 73 8.65 -7.62 -8.34
C ALA A 73 8.05 -8.22 -9.63
N ASP A 74 8.49 -7.79 -10.82
CA ASP A 74 8.07 -8.36 -12.11
C ASP A 74 8.38 -9.87 -12.19
N GLU A 75 9.54 -10.30 -11.68
CA GLU A 75 9.90 -11.72 -11.58
C GLU A 75 8.96 -12.50 -10.68
N GLN A 76 8.57 -11.93 -9.53
CA GLN A 76 7.62 -12.57 -8.62
C GLN A 76 6.22 -12.68 -9.23
N ALA A 77 5.72 -11.60 -9.86
CA ALA A 77 4.44 -11.62 -10.56
C ALA A 77 4.42 -12.71 -11.63
N THR A 78 5.49 -12.81 -12.42
CA THR A 78 5.62 -13.85 -13.45
C THR A 78 5.64 -15.26 -12.85
N ALA A 79 6.35 -15.47 -11.72
CA ALA A 79 6.39 -16.77 -11.06
C ALA A 79 5.00 -17.17 -10.52
N VAL A 80 4.28 -16.21 -9.95
CA VAL A 80 2.92 -16.36 -9.41
C VAL A 80 1.92 -16.69 -10.53
N ASP A 81 1.96 -15.97 -11.65
CA ASP A 81 1.09 -16.23 -12.82
C ASP A 81 1.30 -17.65 -13.37
N ARG A 82 2.56 -18.11 -13.47
CA ARG A 82 2.87 -19.49 -13.89
C ARG A 82 2.35 -20.54 -12.91
N LEU A 83 2.41 -20.27 -11.61
CA LEU A 83 1.87 -21.17 -10.59
C LEU A 83 0.34 -21.19 -10.61
N ALA A 84 -0.30 -20.04 -10.79
CA ALA A 84 -1.75 -19.92 -10.86
C ALA A 84 -2.33 -20.70 -12.05
N ALA A 85 -1.70 -20.59 -13.23
CA ALA A 85 -2.10 -21.31 -14.43
C ALA A 85 -2.03 -22.83 -14.29
N ARG A 86 -1.08 -23.35 -13.50
CA ARG A 86 -0.91 -24.79 -13.27
C ARG A 86 -1.87 -25.37 -12.23
N HIS A 87 -2.41 -24.55 -11.35
CA HIS A 87 -3.17 -24.99 -10.17
C HIS A 87 -4.59 -24.42 -10.09
N ASP A 88 -5.11 -23.90 -11.22
CA ASP A 88 -6.45 -23.32 -11.39
C ASP A 88 -6.82 -22.30 -10.30
N ARG A 89 -5.99 -21.25 -10.17
CA ARG A 89 -6.15 -20.21 -9.13
C ARG A 89 -6.49 -18.84 -9.72
N PRO A 90 -7.73 -18.61 -10.17
CA PRO A 90 -8.11 -17.37 -10.84
C PRO A 90 -7.91 -16.12 -9.97
N LEU A 91 -8.11 -16.22 -8.64
CA LEU A 91 -7.95 -15.08 -7.71
C LEU A 91 -6.51 -14.54 -7.64
N VAL A 92 -5.52 -15.32 -8.04
CA VAL A 92 -4.13 -14.89 -8.01
C VAL A 92 -3.85 -13.85 -9.11
N ALA A 93 -4.52 -13.97 -10.27
CA ALA A 93 -4.37 -13.04 -11.38
C ALA A 93 -4.86 -11.62 -11.02
N VAL A 94 -5.79 -11.51 -10.08
CA VAL A 94 -6.27 -10.21 -9.57
C VAL A 94 -5.10 -9.43 -8.95
N PHE A 95 -4.28 -10.09 -8.13
CA PHE A 95 -3.13 -9.42 -7.49
C PHE A 95 -2.07 -8.99 -8.51
N THR A 96 -1.80 -9.80 -9.53
CA THR A 96 -0.79 -9.46 -10.54
C THR A 96 -1.30 -8.39 -11.52
N ASP A 97 -2.61 -8.31 -11.78
CA ASP A 97 -3.22 -7.22 -12.55
C ASP A 97 -3.16 -5.88 -11.80
N TRP A 98 -3.50 -5.87 -10.51
CA TRP A 98 -3.35 -4.68 -9.68
C TRP A 98 -1.88 -4.24 -9.55
N TYR A 99 -0.95 -5.20 -9.43
CA TYR A 99 0.48 -4.91 -9.46
C TYR A 99 0.90 -4.24 -10.78
N ARG A 100 0.42 -4.71 -11.93
CA ARG A 100 0.73 -4.08 -13.23
C ARG A 100 0.25 -2.63 -13.29
N ALA A 101 -0.93 -2.33 -12.73
CA ALA A 101 -1.43 -0.95 -12.62
C ALA A 101 -0.57 -0.10 -11.67
N LEU A 102 -0.22 -0.64 -10.49
CA LEU A 102 0.73 -0.03 -9.56
C LEU A 102 2.06 0.28 -10.23
N ARG A 103 2.62 -0.67 -10.98
CA ARG A 103 3.90 -0.50 -11.67
C ARG A 103 3.86 0.68 -12.63
N LEU A 104 2.78 0.85 -13.40
CA LEU A 104 2.62 2.01 -14.29
C LEU A 104 2.62 3.33 -13.51
N ALA A 105 1.93 3.37 -12.37
CA ALA A 105 1.89 4.55 -11.50
C ALA A 105 3.27 4.86 -10.88
N ALA A 106 3.99 3.83 -10.45
CA ALA A 106 5.31 3.97 -9.81
C ALA A 106 6.43 4.37 -10.79
N THR A 107 6.33 4.01 -12.07
CA THR A 107 7.36 4.33 -13.09
C THR A 107 7.10 5.64 -13.84
N GLY A 108 6.19 6.50 -13.35
CA GLY A 108 5.92 7.80 -13.96
C GLY A 108 5.24 7.74 -15.32
N SER A 109 4.44 6.69 -15.58
CA SER A 109 3.58 6.65 -16.77
C SER A 109 2.62 7.84 -16.79
N PRO A 110 2.15 8.31 -17.96
CA PRO A 110 1.15 9.37 -18.02
C PRO A 110 -0.04 9.06 -17.11
N TYR A 111 -0.50 10.08 -16.37
CA TYR A 111 -1.57 9.95 -15.37
C TYR A 111 -2.79 9.20 -15.92
N ASP A 112 -3.27 9.55 -17.12
CA ASP A 112 -4.47 8.94 -17.69
C ASP A 112 -4.27 7.45 -18.01
N THR A 113 -3.06 7.06 -18.41
CA THR A 113 -2.68 5.66 -18.63
C THR A 113 -2.71 4.86 -17.33
N ALA A 114 -2.08 5.37 -16.26
CA ALA A 114 -2.09 4.71 -14.95
C ALA A 114 -3.50 4.67 -14.33
N ALA A 115 -4.27 5.75 -14.46
CA ALA A 115 -5.66 5.82 -13.99
C ALA A 115 -6.57 4.82 -14.73
N ALA A 116 -6.40 4.69 -16.05
CA ALA A 116 -7.13 3.69 -16.83
C ALA A 116 -6.76 2.26 -16.41
N ALA A 117 -5.48 2.00 -16.12
CA ALA A 117 -5.03 0.70 -15.62
C ALA A 117 -5.65 0.34 -14.27
N TYR A 118 -5.73 1.29 -13.32
CA TYR A 118 -6.42 1.06 -12.05
C TYR A 118 -7.91 0.77 -12.23
N ARG A 119 -8.60 1.52 -13.09
CA ARG A 119 -10.02 1.26 -13.39
C ARG A 119 -10.22 -0.13 -14.03
N ALA A 120 -9.33 -0.54 -14.92
CA ALA A 120 -9.38 -1.87 -15.54
C ALA A 120 -9.13 -2.99 -14.52
N ALA A 121 -8.18 -2.82 -13.60
CA ALA A 121 -7.92 -3.77 -12.53
C ALA A 121 -9.11 -3.87 -11.56
N ALA A 122 -9.75 -2.75 -11.21
CA ALA A 122 -10.94 -2.73 -10.38
C ALA A 122 -12.15 -3.41 -11.04
N ALA A 123 -12.35 -3.24 -12.34
CA ALA A 123 -13.44 -3.92 -13.07
C ALA A 123 -13.32 -5.46 -13.04
N ARG A 124 -12.11 -6.00 -12.89
CA ARG A 124 -11.88 -7.46 -12.72
C ARG A 124 -12.04 -7.94 -11.29
N LEU A 125 -12.03 -7.02 -10.32
CA LEU A 125 -12.25 -7.33 -8.91
C LEU A 125 -13.75 -7.39 -8.58
N ASP A 126 -14.59 -6.68 -9.34
CA ASP A 126 -16.05 -6.73 -9.20
C ASP A 126 -16.56 -8.18 -9.34
N GLY A 127 -17.33 -8.61 -8.34
CA GLY A 127 -17.86 -9.98 -8.28
C GLY A 127 -16.82 -11.08 -7.98
N ALA A 128 -15.54 -10.75 -7.72
CA ALA A 128 -14.50 -11.74 -7.42
C ALA A 128 -14.61 -12.35 -6.00
N GLY A 129 -15.61 -11.95 -5.20
CA GLY A 129 -15.83 -12.45 -3.84
C GLY A 129 -14.82 -11.94 -2.82
N MET A 130 -14.26 -10.74 -3.05
CA MET A 130 -13.23 -10.13 -2.20
C MET A 130 -13.66 -8.77 -1.62
N PRO A 131 -14.75 -8.69 -0.83
CA PRO A 131 -15.31 -7.41 -0.36
C PRO A 131 -14.38 -6.64 0.59
N GLY A 132 -13.39 -7.32 1.21
CA GLY A 132 -12.34 -6.69 2.01
C GLY A 132 -11.26 -6.00 1.17
N LEU A 133 -11.17 -6.32 -0.12
CA LEU A 133 -10.26 -5.73 -1.08
C LEU A 133 -10.98 -4.73 -2.00
N GLU A 134 -12.22 -5.04 -2.38
CA GLU A 134 -13.00 -4.27 -3.35
C GLU A 134 -13.42 -2.89 -2.84
N ARG A 135 -13.95 -2.83 -1.61
CA ARG A 135 -14.53 -1.61 -1.05
C ARG A 135 -13.45 -0.59 -0.73
N GLY A 136 -13.49 0.57 -1.39
CA GLY A 136 -12.57 1.67 -1.14
C GLY A 136 -11.26 1.65 -1.94
N LEU A 137 -10.87 0.52 -2.54
CA LEU A 137 -9.53 0.39 -3.12
C LEU A 137 -9.32 1.26 -4.36
N LEU A 138 -10.26 1.23 -5.32
CA LEU A 138 -10.17 2.05 -6.52
C LEU A 138 -10.10 3.56 -6.21
N PRO A 139 -11.01 4.15 -5.42
CA PRO A 139 -10.92 5.57 -5.10
C PRO A 139 -9.65 5.92 -4.33
N LEU A 140 -9.17 5.05 -3.43
CA LEU A 140 -7.89 5.25 -2.75
C LEU A 140 -6.70 5.22 -3.71
N ALA A 141 -6.68 4.29 -4.67
CA ALA A 141 -5.62 4.19 -5.68
C ALA A 141 -5.57 5.43 -6.58
N LEU A 142 -6.73 5.93 -7.00
CA LEU A 142 -6.82 7.16 -7.80
C LEU A 142 -6.41 8.41 -6.99
N LEU A 143 -6.74 8.48 -5.70
CA LEU A 143 -6.27 9.54 -4.81
C LEU A 143 -4.74 9.53 -4.70
N GLY A 144 -4.15 8.36 -4.43
CA GLY A 144 -2.69 8.19 -4.37
C GLY A 144 -2.00 8.61 -5.66
N LEU A 145 -2.55 8.19 -6.81
CA LEU A 145 -2.03 8.56 -8.12
C LEU A 145 -2.07 10.07 -8.38
N ARG A 146 -3.16 10.75 -7.99
CA ARG A 146 -3.29 12.21 -8.12
C ARG A 146 -2.24 12.93 -7.29
N LEU A 147 -2.11 12.55 -6.02
CA LEU A 147 -1.15 13.13 -5.09
C LEU A 147 0.30 12.91 -5.55
N ALA A 148 0.63 11.71 -6.02
CA ALA A 148 1.96 11.40 -6.56
C ALA A 148 2.31 12.23 -7.82
N HIS A 149 1.31 12.66 -8.58
CA HIS A 149 1.48 13.55 -9.74
C HIS A 149 1.40 15.05 -9.39
N GLY A 150 1.34 15.41 -8.10
CA GLY A 150 1.18 16.81 -7.67
C GLY A 150 -0.16 17.44 -8.11
N ARG A 151 -1.15 16.63 -8.47
CA ARG A 151 -2.49 17.11 -8.84
C ARG A 151 -3.31 17.40 -7.58
N ALA A 152 -4.27 18.31 -7.68
CA ALA A 152 -5.21 18.59 -6.59
C ALA A 152 -5.90 17.29 -6.14
N ALA A 153 -6.10 17.10 -4.84
CA ALA A 153 -6.79 15.92 -4.29
C ALA A 153 -8.31 16.06 -4.40
N GLU A 154 -8.82 16.03 -5.63
CA GLU A 154 -10.27 16.01 -5.89
C GLU A 154 -10.82 14.63 -5.55
N VAL A 155 -11.77 14.62 -4.61
CA VAL A 155 -12.43 13.43 -4.09
C VAL A 155 -13.92 13.54 -4.41
N ASP A 156 -14.49 12.50 -5.00
CA ASP A 156 -15.93 12.34 -5.12
C ASP A 156 -16.49 11.77 -3.80
N PRO A 157 -17.29 12.52 -3.03
CA PRO A 157 -17.87 12.02 -1.77
C PRO A 157 -18.85 10.86 -1.97
N GLY A 158 -19.43 10.73 -3.18
CA GLY A 158 -20.36 9.68 -3.57
C GLY A 158 -19.70 8.34 -3.93
N ALA A 159 -18.38 8.31 -4.13
CA ALA A 159 -17.66 7.08 -4.40
C ALA A 159 -17.69 6.12 -3.20
N ASP A 160 -17.56 4.81 -3.47
CA ASP A 160 -17.42 3.82 -2.41
C ASP A 160 -16.01 3.85 -1.82
N TRP A 161 -15.82 4.71 -0.81
CA TRP A 161 -14.58 4.80 -0.05
C TRP A 161 -14.39 3.65 0.96
N GLY A 162 -15.38 2.79 1.17
CA GLY A 162 -15.32 1.69 2.12
C GLY A 162 -14.74 2.12 3.49
N PRO A 163 -13.73 1.40 4.02
CA PRO A 163 -13.10 1.73 5.29
C PRO A 163 -12.22 3.01 5.24
N TYR A 164 -11.91 3.53 4.05
CA TYR A 164 -11.05 4.70 3.87
C TYR A 164 -11.82 6.03 3.85
N ARG A 165 -13.15 5.99 4.01
CA ARG A 165 -14.01 7.19 4.06
C ARG A 165 -13.49 8.29 5.01
N PRO A 166 -13.00 7.98 6.23
CA PRO A 166 -12.47 9.02 7.12
C PRO A 166 -11.32 9.82 6.51
N TRP A 167 -10.47 9.21 5.69
CA TRP A 167 -9.36 9.92 5.02
C TRP A 167 -9.81 10.71 3.78
N ALA A 168 -10.95 10.35 3.19
CA ALA A 168 -11.48 10.98 1.99
C ALA A 168 -12.34 12.22 2.29
N GLU A 169 -13.15 12.16 3.34
CA GLU A 169 -14.10 13.21 3.72
C GLU A 169 -13.47 14.61 3.91
N PRO A 170 -12.30 14.77 4.57
CA PRO A 170 -11.65 16.06 4.70
C PRO A 170 -11.24 16.68 3.35
N PHE A 171 -10.91 15.87 2.34
CA PHE A 171 -10.60 16.37 1.00
C PHE A 171 -11.85 16.94 0.30
N ALA A 172 -12.99 16.27 0.46
CA ALA A 172 -14.27 16.76 -0.07
C ALA A 172 -14.67 18.08 0.59
N LEU A 173 -14.62 18.16 1.93
CA LEU A 173 -14.90 19.38 2.69
C LEU A 173 -14.00 20.55 2.25
N LEU A 174 -12.71 20.27 2.03
CA LEU A 174 -11.79 21.29 1.53
C LEU A 174 -12.11 21.75 0.10
N SER A 175 -12.62 20.87 -0.75
CA SER A 175 -13.02 21.22 -2.13
C SER A 175 -14.25 22.13 -2.13
N ASP A 176 -15.12 21.97 -1.13
CA ASP A 176 -16.30 22.83 -0.90
C ASP A 176 -15.98 24.13 -0.13
N GLY A 177 -14.71 24.41 0.16
CA GLY A 177 -14.30 25.59 0.93
C GLY A 177 -14.56 25.51 2.44
N ARG A 178 -14.95 24.35 2.96
CA ARG A 178 -15.31 24.11 4.38
C ARG A 178 -14.09 23.76 5.23
N ALA A 179 -13.10 24.65 5.25
CA ALA A 179 -11.78 24.42 5.86
C ALA A 179 -11.83 24.14 7.38
N ALA A 180 -12.75 24.78 8.12
CA ALA A 180 -12.89 24.54 9.56
C ALA A 180 -13.35 23.10 9.85
N GLU A 181 -14.31 22.60 9.08
CA GLU A 181 -14.85 21.24 9.24
C GLU A 181 -13.84 20.20 8.80
N ALA A 182 -13.08 20.48 7.73
CA ALA A 182 -11.97 19.62 7.32
C ALA A 182 -10.88 19.51 8.41
N ARG A 183 -10.60 20.59 9.14
CA ARG A 183 -9.66 20.55 10.29
C ARG A 183 -10.21 19.69 11.43
N THR A 184 -11.49 19.82 11.75
CA THR A 184 -12.14 18.95 12.75
C THR A 184 -12.08 17.48 12.33
N ALA A 185 -12.37 17.18 11.07
CA ALA A 185 -12.32 15.81 10.55
C ALA A 185 -10.89 15.25 10.55
N LEU A 186 -9.87 16.04 10.17
CA LEU A 186 -8.45 15.67 10.30
C LEU A 186 -8.07 15.37 11.75
N ALA A 187 -8.50 16.20 12.70
CA ALA A 187 -8.21 16.01 14.12
C ALA A 187 -8.89 14.77 14.71
N ALA A 188 -10.00 14.33 14.11
CA ALA A 188 -10.74 13.13 14.51
C ALA A 188 -10.17 11.83 13.90
N LEU A 189 -9.21 11.92 12.97
CA LEU A 189 -8.57 10.73 12.40
C LEU A 189 -7.85 9.94 13.49
N THR A 190 -8.18 8.65 13.56
CA THR A 190 -7.41 7.68 14.33
C THR A 190 -6.13 7.30 13.58
N GLU A 191 -5.20 6.66 14.29
CA GLU A 191 -4.07 6.00 13.61
C GLU A 191 -4.57 5.04 12.52
N PRO A 192 -3.94 5.01 11.33
CA PRO A 192 -4.25 4.01 10.33
C PRO A 192 -4.16 2.58 10.86
N PRO A 193 -5.04 1.66 10.39
CA PRO A 193 -4.93 0.26 10.73
C PRO A 193 -3.54 -0.31 10.42
N PRO A 194 -3.01 -1.24 11.24
CA PRO A 194 -1.70 -1.87 11.02
C PRO A 194 -1.76 -2.92 9.89
N ASP A 195 -2.00 -2.47 8.65
CA ASP A 195 -2.09 -3.29 7.45
C ASP A 195 -1.16 -2.80 6.32
N LEU A 196 -1.28 -3.39 5.14
CA LEU A 196 -0.41 -3.10 3.99
C LEU A 196 -0.64 -1.71 3.36
N LEU A 197 -1.63 -0.96 3.83
CA LEU A 197 -1.97 0.40 3.38
C LEU A 197 -1.61 1.46 4.43
N TYR A 198 -0.95 1.09 5.53
CA TYR A 198 -0.53 2.00 6.59
C TYR A 198 0.21 3.24 6.06
N GLU A 199 1.23 3.04 5.21
CA GLU A 199 2.00 4.14 4.63
C GLU A 199 1.15 5.03 3.71
N ALA A 200 0.23 4.45 2.92
CA ALA A 200 -0.66 5.20 2.04
C ALA A 200 -1.60 6.12 2.84
N LEU A 201 -2.20 5.59 3.91
CA LEU A 201 -3.10 6.35 4.77
C LEU A 201 -2.36 7.43 5.59
N CYS A 202 -1.11 7.17 5.99
CA CYS A 202 -0.24 8.20 6.57
C CYS A 202 0.06 9.32 5.57
N CYS A 203 0.31 9.00 4.29
CA CYS A 203 0.49 9.99 3.23
C CYS A 203 -0.78 10.79 2.95
N ALA A 204 -1.96 10.17 3.01
CA ALA A 204 -3.24 10.88 2.90
C ALA A 204 -3.44 11.87 4.07
N GLU A 205 -3.15 11.46 5.32
CA GLU A 205 -3.15 12.36 6.49
C GLU A 205 -2.15 13.51 6.31
N ALA A 206 -0.93 13.21 5.83
CA ALA A 206 0.10 14.22 5.58
C ALA A 206 -0.33 15.24 4.52
N ALA A 207 -0.97 14.79 3.44
CA ALA A 207 -1.50 15.67 2.40
C ALA A 207 -2.56 16.65 2.93
N LEU A 208 -3.46 16.18 3.80
CA LEU A 208 -4.43 17.04 4.48
C LEU A 208 -3.75 18.03 5.41
N ALA A 209 -2.81 17.56 6.22
CA ALA A 209 -2.06 18.39 7.17
C ALA A 209 -1.26 19.50 6.45
N LEU A 210 -0.61 19.18 5.33
CA LEU A 210 0.08 20.16 4.47
C LEU A 210 -0.87 21.25 3.97
N ARG A 211 -2.06 20.86 3.49
CA ARG A 211 -3.07 21.81 2.98
C ARG A 211 -3.67 22.70 4.07
N LEU A 212 -3.85 22.16 5.27
CA LEU A 212 -4.47 22.85 6.40
C LEU A 212 -3.47 23.62 7.27
N GLY A 213 -2.17 23.45 7.03
CA GLY A 213 -1.10 24.00 7.87
C GLY A 213 -1.08 23.38 9.28
N ASP A 214 -1.56 22.14 9.44
CA ASP A 214 -1.66 21.47 10.74
C ASP A 214 -0.29 20.91 11.16
N ARG A 215 0.44 21.69 11.96
CA ARG A 215 1.78 21.33 12.42
C ARG A 215 1.82 20.03 13.22
N ALA A 216 0.84 19.81 14.10
CA ALA A 216 0.83 18.62 14.96
C ALA A 216 0.61 17.34 14.12
N ALA A 217 -0.29 17.39 13.14
CA ALA A 217 -0.49 16.29 12.20
C ALA A 217 0.74 16.04 11.31
N LEU A 218 1.43 17.10 10.88
CA LEU A 218 2.70 16.99 10.14
C LEU A 218 3.80 16.30 10.96
N GLU A 219 3.98 16.68 12.23
CA GLU A 219 4.97 16.04 13.11
C GLU A 219 4.66 14.56 13.35
N ARG A 220 3.38 14.22 13.59
CA ARG A 220 2.94 12.82 13.75
C ARG A 220 3.17 11.98 12.48
N THR A 221 2.71 12.47 11.33
CA THR A 221 2.84 11.73 10.06
C THR A 221 4.30 11.60 9.64
N HIS A 222 5.14 12.61 9.89
CA HIS A 222 6.59 12.49 9.71
C HIS A 222 7.18 11.35 10.55
N ALA A 223 6.86 11.30 11.84
CA ALA A 223 7.37 10.25 12.73
C ALA A 223 6.92 8.84 12.29
N ARG A 224 5.67 8.71 11.82
CA ARG A 224 5.12 7.44 11.31
C ARG A 224 5.76 7.01 10.00
N LEU A 225 6.05 7.94 9.09
CA LEU A 225 6.60 7.65 7.75
C LEU A 225 8.12 7.49 7.73
N LEU A 226 8.84 8.14 8.65
CA LEU A 226 10.31 8.14 8.66
C LEU A 226 10.96 6.75 8.55
N PRO A 227 10.43 5.68 9.21
CA PRO A 227 11.01 4.35 9.06
C PRO A 227 10.92 3.75 7.66
N ALA A 228 10.03 4.25 6.80
CA ALA A 228 9.87 3.83 5.41
C ALA A 228 10.63 4.74 4.42
N SER A 229 11.61 5.52 4.88
CA SER A 229 12.50 6.26 3.98
C SER A 229 13.16 5.29 2.98
N GLY A 230 13.20 5.70 1.71
CA GLY A 230 13.60 4.84 0.58
C GLY A 230 12.54 3.88 0.06
N GLU A 231 11.33 3.83 0.65
CA GLU A 231 10.21 3.00 0.16
C GLU A 231 9.18 3.81 -0.66
N LEU A 232 8.33 3.11 -1.40
CA LEU A 232 7.14 3.64 -2.08
C LEU A 232 5.91 3.45 -1.18
N ALA A 233 5.29 4.57 -0.79
CA ALA A 233 4.11 4.56 0.08
C ALA A 233 2.95 3.79 -0.56
N GLY A 234 2.37 2.84 0.18
CA GLY A 234 1.25 2.00 -0.27
C GLY A 234 1.64 0.83 -1.18
N ALA A 235 2.80 0.85 -1.84
CA ALA A 235 3.22 -0.18 -2.78
C ALA A 235 3.46 -1.54 -2.08
N GLY A 236 3.62 -1.54 -0.76
CA GLY A 236 3.64 -2.74 0.08
C GLY A 236 2.36 -3.57 0.01
N SER A 237 1.24 -3.01 -0.43
CA SER A 237 0.02 -3.76 -0.76
C SER A 237 0.15 -4.57 -2.05
N GLY A 238 1.04 -4.17 -2.96
CA GLY A 238 1.10 -4.64 -4.34
C GLY A 238 -0.03 -4.08 -5.22
N LEU A 239 -0.82 -3.11 -4.72
CA LEU A 239 -2.06 -2.68 -5.37
C LEU A 239 -2.05 -1.21 -5.77
N LEU A 240 -1.48 -0.32 -4.96
CA LEU A 240 -1.52 1.13 -5.20
C LEU A 240 -0.27 1.82 -4.67
N THR A 241 -0.04 3.07 -5.08
CA THR A 241 1.03 3.89 -4.51
C THR A 241 0.65 5.35 -4.38
N PHE A 242 1.19 5.98 -3.34
CA PHE A 242 1.19 7.42 -3.10
C PHE A 242 2.53 8.07 -3.48
N GLY A 243 3.41 7.33 -4.17
CA GLY A 243 4.74 7.78 -4.57
C GLY A 243 5.82 7.55 -3.49
N PRO A 244 7.03 8.07 -3.71
CA PRO A 244 8.17 7.90 -2.81
C PRO A 244 7.92 8.53 -1.43
N VAL A 245 8.18 7.77 -0.35
CA VAL A 245 8.07 8.28 1.03
C VAL A 245 9.02 9.46 1.25
N ASP A 246 10.19 9.47 0.60
CA ASP A 246 11.18 10.54 0.75
C ASP A 246 10.65 11.90 0.26
N ASP A 247 9.78 11.92 -0.76
CA ASP A 247 9.15 13.14 -1.25
C ASP A 247 8.16 13.70 -0.22
N TRP A 248 7.39 12.83 0.43
CA TRP A 248 6.50 13.20 1.54
C TRP A 248 7.29 13.72 2.74
N LEU A 249 8.35 13.03 3.15
CA LEU A 249 9.22 13.47 4.24
C LEU A 249 9.88 14.82 3.93
N ALA A 250 10.29 15.06 2.69
CA ALA A 250 10.83 16.35 2.26
C ALA A 250 9.77 17.46 2.32
N ALA A 251 8.55 17.20 1.83
CA ALA A 251 7.45 18.16 1.89
C ALA A 251 7.07 18.54 3.32
N ILE A 252 6.96 17.55 4.21
CA ILE A 252 6.65 17.76 5.62
C ILE A 252 7.75 18.59 6.30
N ARG A 253 9.03 18.22 6.13
CA ARG A 253 10.15 18.98 6.72
C ARG A 253 10.18 20.43 6.26
N ARG A 254 9.92 20.71 4.98
CA ARG A 254 9.82 22.08 4.47
C ARG A 254 8.73 22.87 5.20
N ALA A 255 7.52 22.32 5.31
CA ALA A 255 6.40 22.97 6.00
C ALA A 255 6.67 23.20 7.51
N LEU A 256 7.33 22.25 8.18
CA LEU A 256 7.71 22.39 9.58
C LEU A 256 8.84 23.42 9.79
N GLY A 257 9.73 23.59 8.81
CA GLY A 257 10.82 24.57 8.86
C GLY A 257 10.37 26.02 8.62
N THR A 258 9.35 26.22 7.77
CA THR A 258 8.81 27.56 7.47
C THR A 258 8.05 28.21 8.63
N GLY A 259 7.69 27.45 9.67
CA GLY A 259 6.99 27.97 10.86
C GLY A 259 7.90 28.47 11.99
N GLY A 260 9.22 28.43 11.83
CA GLY A 260 10.21 28.84 12.84
C GLY A 260 10.78 30.26 12.67
N SER A 261 10.22 31.06 11.76
CA SER A 261 10.60 32.46 11.55
C SER A 261 9.36 33.35 11.61
N ALA A 262 8.91 33.62 12.83
CA ALA A 262 7.97 34.69 13.17
C ALA A 262 8.39 35.28 14.51
#